data_AF-A0A7C2WXB4-F1
#
_entry.id   AF-A0A7C2WXB4-F1
#
_cell.length_a   1.000
_cell.length_b   1.000
_cell.length_c   1.000
_cell.angle_alpha   90.00
_cell.angle_beta   90.00
_cell.angle_gamma   90.00
#
_symmetry.space_group_name_H-M   'P 1'
#
loop_
_entity.id
_entity.type
_entity.pdbx_description
1 polymer ?
#
loop_
_entity_poly.entity_id
_entity_poly.type
_entity_poly.pdbx_seq_one_letter_code
_entity_poly.pdbx_strand_id
1 'polypeptide(L)'
;MRVVIIFVLLVILGFIAWKTAERFKIIEPAKVEEATPAPEGADAGEETPAPSLPSFDIVYVTREGDATIAGRATPGSKVRIYANGDPLAEATTGPDGSWAISTETPLSTGAIELTLDMTTPDGVTIKSEQTIIIYVPEREGDRPLVVRTTPGGATEILQEPRDDGVGMGPLSLDTIDYDEQGAVIFSGKAEKGRVVQLFANGLFVGQTTADEGGRWRLTATMPPGVYTLHVIQLDENGKPVYALELPFERANLDDIDLRDGRVVVQPGNSLWRIARRAYGRGIQYTVIYEANADQIRDPDLIYPGQIFEVPPAESGDEQDAENQ
;
A
#
# COMPACT_ATOMS: atom_id res chain seq x y z
N MET A 1 6.64 87.21 -13.79
CA MET A 1 5.56 86.26 -14.20
C MET A 1 6.00 84.79 -14.35
N ARG A 2 7.29 84.45 -14.54
CA ARG A 2 7.73 83.04 -14.72
C ARG A 2 7.97 82.21 -13.43
N VAL A 3 7.84 82.80 -12.24
CA VAL A 3 8.19 82.14 -10.95
C VAL A 3 6.98 81.41 -10.30
N VAL A 4 5.75 81.83 -10.59
CA VAL A 4 4.54 81.30 -9.93
C VAL A 4 4.10 79.94 -10.50
N ILE A 5 4.36 79.68 -11.79
CA ILE A 5 4.00 78.39 -12.44
C ILE A 5 4.90 77.24 -11.97
N ILE A 6 6.18 77.53 -11.65
CA ILE A 6 7.15 76.52 -11.20
C ILE A 6 6.77 75.97 -9.81
N PHE A 7 6.21 76.81 -8.92
CA PHE A 7 5.79 76.38 -7.59
C PHE A 7 4.59 75.42 -7.61
N VAL A 8 3.67 75.57 -8.57
CA VAL A 8 2.49 74.69 -8.69
C VAL A 8 2.88 73.32 -9.27
N LEU A 9 3.85 73.26 -10.18
CA LEU A 9 4.35 71.99 -10.73
C LEU A 9 5.16 71.16 -9.72
N LEU A 10 5.90 71.80 -8.81
CA LEU A 10 6.69 71.10 -7.80
C LEU A 10 5.83 70.41 -6.73
N VAL A 11 4.66 70.97 -6.38
CA VAL A 11 3.74 70.35 -5.40
C VAL A 11 3.04 69.12 -5.97
N ILE A 12 2.70 69.10 -7.27
CA ILE A 12 2.03 67.97 -7.91
C ILE A 12 2.98 66.77 -8.10
N LEU A 13 4.25 67.01 -8.44
CA LEU A 13 5.27 65.95 -8.56
C LEU A 13 5.60 65.30 -7.20
N GLY A 14 5.59 66.07 -6.10
CA GLY A 14 5.81 65.53 -4.76
C GLY A 14 4.72 64.55 -4.30
N PHE A 15 3.48 64.72 -4.75
CA PHE A 15 2.36 63.87 -4.32
C PHE A 15 2.30 62.52 -5.06
N ILE A 16 2.80 62.46 -6.30
CA ILE A 16 2.86 61.21 -7.08
C ILE A 16 3.99 60.30 -6.57
N ALA A 17 5.11 60.88 -6.11
CA ALA A 17 6.23 60.13 -5.55
C ALA A 17 5.93 59.46 -4.19
N TRP A 18 4.95 59.95 -3.43
CA TRP A 18 4.50 59.30 -2.18
C TRP A 18 3.75 57.99 -2.46
N LYS A 19 3.03 57.87 -3.58
CA LYS A 19 2.07 56.78 -3.82
C LYS A 19 2.65 55.55 -4.55
N THR A 20 3.98 55.46 -4.69
CA THR A 20 4.67 54.36 -5.38
C THR A 20 5.87 53.80 -4.60
N ALA A 21 5.93 54.05 -3.29
CA ALA A 21 6.98 53.54 -2.39
C ALA A 21 6.63 52.21 -1.68
N GLU A 22 5.52 51.55 -2.04
CA GLU A 22 5.12 50.23 -1.54
C GLU A 22 5.25 49.15 -2.62
N ARG A 23 6.48 48.73 -2.96
CA ARG A 23 6.85 47.35 -3.37
C ARG A 23 8.36 47.15 -3.28
N PHE A 24 8.81 46.94 -2.05
CA PHE A 24 9.92 46.11 -1.61
C PHE A 24 11.15 45.95 -2.54
N LYS A 25 12.24 46.62 -2.14
CA LYS A 25 13.59 46.35 -2.62
C LYS A 25 14.15 45.03 -2.06
N ILE A 26 14.75 44.26 -2.97
CA ILE A 26 16.05 43.57 -2.83
C ILE A 26 16.20 42.57 -1.68
N ILE A 27 16.32 41.30 -2.07
CA ILE A 27 16.83 40.19 -1.24
C ILE A 27 18.32 39.97 -1.62
N GLU A 28 19.22 39.94 -0.64
CA GLU A 28 20.28 38.93 -0.40
C GLU A 28 21.37 39.44 0.58
N PRO A 29 22.10 38.56 1.31
CA PRO A 29 22.21 38.73 2.76
C PRO A 29 23.64 38.71 3.34
N ALA A 30 23.75 39.05 4.64
CA ALA A 30 24.79 38.50 5.52
C ALA A 30 24.36 38.48 7.00
N LYS A 31 24.47 37.29 7.61
CA LYS A 31 24.92 36.95 8.98
C LYS A 31 25.55 38.12 9.78
N VAL A 32 25.47 38.25 11.12
CA VAL A 32 25.19 37.36 12.28
C VAL A 32 24.35 38.21 13.29
N GLU A 33 23.66 37.75 14.33
CA GLU A 33 24.17 37.29 15.64
C GLU A 33 22.99 37.13 16.63
N GLU A 34 23.16 36.31 17.66
CA GLU A 34 22.08 35.87 18.58
C GLU A 34 21.76 36.88 19.70
N ALA A 35 20.50 36.91 20.16
CA ALA A 35 20.14 37.41 21.49
C ALA A 35 18.89 36.74 22.07
N THR A 36 19.14 36.08 23.19
CA THR A 36 18.33 35.36 24.20
C THR A 36 17.17 36.18 24.84
N PRO A 37 16.36 35.63 25.78
CA PRO A 37 15.05 35.04 25.54
C PRO A 37 13.86 35.87 26.13
N ALA A 38 12.69 35.24 26.20
CA ALA A 38 11.38 35.72 26.64
C ALA A 38 11.30 36.61 27.90
N PRO A 39 10.15 37.31 28.06
CA PRO A 39 9.32 36.95 29.21
C PRO A 39 7.95 36.36 28.84
N GLU A 40 7.51 35.53 29.77
CA GLU A 40 6.27 34.76 29.86
C GLU A 40 5.01 35.64 30.07
N GLY A 41 3.85 35.13 29.65
CA GLY A 41 2.55 35.68 30.07
C GLY A 41 1.75 36.47 29.03
N ALA A 42 1.28 35.80 27.98
CA ALA A 42 0.11 36.25 27.21
C ALA A 42 -0.82 35.05 26.99
N ASP A 43 -1.98 35.09 27.64
CA ASP A 43 -3.04 34.09 27.60
C ASP A 43 -3.56 33.92 26.17
N ALA A 44 -3.16 32.83 25.51
CA ALA A 44 -3.70 32.41 24.23
C ALA A 44 -4.84 31.43 24.52
N GLY A 45 -6.07 31.95 24.49
CA GLY A 45 -7.26 31.16 24.75
C GLY A 45 -7.31 29.92 23.85
N GLU A 46 -7.78 28.81 24.41
CA GLU A 46 -7.93 27.53 23.72
C GLU A 46 -8.82 27.71 22.48
N GLU A 47 -8.21 27.76 21.29
CA GLU A 47 -8.94 27.48 20.06
C GLU A 47 -9.39 26.02 20.13
N THR A 48 -10.67 25.81 20.49
CA THR A 48 -11.28 24.48 20.48
C THR A 48 -11.02 23.84 19.11
N PRO A 49 -10.25 22.74 19.01
CA PRO A 49 -9.95 22.14 17.73
C PRO A 49 -11.26 21.71 17.08
N ALA A 50 -11.42 22.04 15.80
CA ALA A 50 -12.59 21.60 15.03
C ALA A 50 -12.73 20.08 15.16
N PRO A 51 -13.95 19.55 15.39
CA PRO A 51 -14.13 18.14 15.72
C PRO A 51 -13.60 17.26 14.60
N SER A 52 -12.57 16.46 14.91
CA SER A 52 -12.06 15.44 14.01
C SER A 52 -13.16 14.42 13.71
N LEU A 53 -13.31 14.07 12.43
CA LEU A 53 -14.19 12.96 12.04
C LEU A 53 -13.75 11.70 12.80
N PRO A 54 -14.70 10.87 13.30
CA PRO A 54 -14.33 9.63 13.95
C PRO A 54 -13.70 8.69 12.91
N SER A 55 -12.62 8.01 13.28
CA SER A 55 -11.85 7.14 12.38
C SER A 55 -11.47 5.83 13.07
N PHE A 56 -11.32 4.77 12.28
CA PHE A 56 -10.68 3.52 12.68
C PHE A 56 -9.16 3.66 12.50
N ASP A 57 -8.37 3.23 13.46
CA ASP A 57 -6.92 3.08 13.34
C ASP A 57 -6.50 1.61 13.28
N ILE A 58 -7.11 0.74 14.11
CA ILE A 58 -6.84 -0.71 14.17
C ILE A 58 -8.17 -1.46 14.12
N VAL A 59 -8.23 -2.51 13.29
CA VAL A 59 -9.33 -3.48 13.30
C VAL A 59 -8.72 -4.88 13.15
N TYR A 60 -8.86 -5.71 14.17
CA TYR A 60 -8.40 -7.10 14.19
C TYR A 60 -9.57 -8.02 14.52
N VAL A 61 -9.66 -9.17 13.86
CA VAL A 61 -10.76 -10.13 14.00
C VAL A 61 -10.21 -11.56 14.08
N THR A 62 -10.55 -12.28 15.15
CA THR A 62 -10.18 -13.69 15.32
C THR A 62 -10.94 -14.57 14.32
N ARG A 63 -10.46 -15.81 14.10
CA ARG A 63 -11.16 -16.78 13.25
C ARG A 63 -12.55 -17.12 13.80
N GLU A 64 -12.70 -17.05 15.11
CA GLU A 64 -13.91 -17.30 15.87
C GLU A 64 -14.94 -16.15 15.74
N GLY A 65 -14.52 -15.00 15.20
CA GLY A 65 -15.34 -13.82 14.95
C GLY A 65 -15.18 -12.70 15.99
N ASP A 66 -14.37 -12.88 17.04
CA ASP A 66 -14.13 -11.84 18.05
C ASP A 66 -13.36 -10.67 17.42
N ALA A 67 -13.94 -9.47 17.43
CA ALA A 67 -13.29 -8.28 16.90
C ALA A 67 -12.75 -7.39 18.02
N THR A 68 -11.54 -6.86 17.80
CA THR A 68 -10.95 -5.75 18.57
C THR A 68 -10.74 -4.57 17.64
N ILE A 69 -11.32 -3.43 18.01
CA ILE A 69 -11.47 -2.26 17.16
C ILE A 69 -10.99 -1.05 17.95
N ALA A 70 -10.10 -0.24 17.38
CA ALA A 70 -9.61 0.98 17.99
C ALA A 70 -9.47 2.10 16.96
N GLY A 71 -9.47 3.34 17.43
CA GLY A 71 -9.43 4.50 16.56
C GLY A 71 -9.37 5.82 17.30
N ARG A 72 -9.73 6.88 16.58
CA ARG A 72 -9.77 8.26 17.09
C ARG A 72 -11.12 8.92 16.88
N ALA A 73 -11.43 9.88 17.73
CA ALA A 73 -12.64 10.71 17.71
C ALA A 73 -12.39 12.00 18.51
N THR A 74 -13.36 12.91 18.55
CA THR A 74 -13.27 14.09 19.43
C THR A 74 -13.26 13.65 20.92
N PRO A 75 -12.34 14.11 21.77
CA PRO A 75 -12.24 13.71 23.18
C PRO A 75 -13.57 13.80 23.94
N GLY A 76 -13.83 12.83 24.82
CA GLY A 76 -15.08 12.75 25.58
C GLY A 76 -16.34 12.41 24.77
N SER A 77 -16.23 12.24 23.44
CA SER A 77 -17.35 11.84 22.59
C SER A 77 -17.73 10.38 22.78
N LYS A 78 -19.01 10.09 22.56
CA LYS A 78 -19.59 8.76 22.62
C LYS A 78 -19.60 8.13 21.23
N VAL A 79 -18.82 7.07 21.01
CA VAL A 79 -18.58 6.42 19.72
C VAL A 79 -19.45 5.16 19.60
N ARG A 80 -20.10 4.95 18.46
CA ARG A 80 -20.95 3.77 18.17
C ARG A 80 -20.55 3.12 16.85
N ILE A 81 -20.40 1.80 16.90
CA ILE A 81 -20.09 0.94 15.76
C ILE A 81 -21.34 0.17 15.38
N TYR A 82 -21.61 0.06 14.08
CA TYR A 82 -22.71 -0.71 13.53
C TYR A 82 -22.17 -1.78 12.59
N ALA A 83 -22.71 -3.00 12.65
CA ALA A 83 -22.44 -4.09 11.72
C ALA A 83 -23.66 -4.30 10.81
N ASN A 84 -23.48 -4.17 9.50
CA ASN A 84 -24.57 -4.25 8.50
C ASN A 84 -25.75 -3.29 8.78
N GLY A 85 -25.51 -2.20 9.53
CA GLY A 85 -26.51 -1.23 9.97
C GLY A 85 -27.07 -1.45 11.38
N ASP A 86 -26.89 -2.63 11.97
CA ASP A 86 -27.34 -2.93 13.33
C ASP A 86 -26.29 -2.50 14.38
N PRO A 87 -26.66 -1.96 15.56
CA PRO A 87 -25.70 -1.58 16.59
C PRO A 87 -24.87 -2.77 17.08
N LEU A 88 -23.55 -2.69 16.94
CA LEU A 88 -22.61 -3.72 17.36
C LEU A 88 -22.01 -3.43 18.74
N ALA A 89 -21.47 -2.22 18.92
CA ALA A 89 -20.66 -1.88 20.09
C ALA A 89 -20.59 -0.36 20.32
N GLU A 90 -20.25 0.05 21.55
CA GLU A 90 -20.27 1.46 21.98
C GLU A 90 -19.15 1.76 22.98
N ALA A 91 -18.43 2.87 22.78
CA ALA A 91 -17.31 3.29 23.62
C ALA A 91 -17.35 4.80 23.92
N THR A 92 -16.61 5.25 24.93
CA THR A 92 -16.37 6.67 25.20
C THR A 92 -14.91 7.01 24.92
N THR A 93 -14.68 8.13 24.24
CA THR A 93 -13.37 8.59 23.80
C THR A 93 -12.55 9.16 24.96
N GLY A 94 -11.29 8.79 25.07
CA GLY A 94 -10.35 9.29 26.07
C GLY A 94 -9.98 10.77 25.90
N PRO A 95 -9.24 11.36 26.85
CA PRO A 95 -8.81 12.77 26.80
C PRO A 95 -7.90 13.10 25.62
N ASP A 96 -7.19 12.10 25.08
CA ASP A 96 -6.29 12.18 23.92
C ASP A 96 -7.01 11.94 22.57
N GLY A 97 -8.32 11.71 22.60
CA GLY A 97 -9.11 11.38 21.41
C GLY A 97 -9.07 9.91 21.02
N SER A 98 -8.39 9.03 21.77
CA SER A 98 -8.33 7.60 21.49
C SER A 98 -9.58 6.85 21.98
N TRP A 99 -9.94 5.77 21.31
CA TRP A 99 -10.95 4.81 21.78
C TRP A 99 -10.58 3.38 21.36
N ALA A 100 -11.01 2.39 22.13
CA ALA A 100 -10.85 0.98 21.83
C ALA A 100 -12.02 0.17 22.41
N ILE A 101 -12.39 -0.91 21.73
CA ILE A 101 -13.46 -1.83 22.12
C ILE A 101 -13.21 -3.24 21.59
N SER A 102 -13.65 -4.24 22.34
CA SER A 102 -13.76 -5.62 21.88
C SER A 102 -15.24 -6.02 21.85
N THR A 103 -15.65 -6.81 20.87
CA THR A 103 -17.05 -7.28 20.74
C THR A 103 -17.40 -8.29 21.83
N GLU A 104 -18.53 -8.11 22.51
CA GLU A 104 -19.02 -9.09 23.50
C GLU A 104 -19.58 -10.37 22.85
N THR A 105 -20.05 -10.27 21.60
CA THR A 105 -20.55 -11.40 20.80
C THR A 105 -19.72 -11.48 19.51
N PRO A 106 -19.22 -12.67 19.11
CA PRO A 106 -18.48 -12.82 17.86
C PRO A 106 -19.31 -12.40 16.64
N LEU A 107 -18.63 -11.84 15.65
CA LEU A 107 -19.20 -11.49 14.36
C LEU A 107 -19.66 -12.75 13.60
N SER A 108 -20.82 -12.67 12.95
CA SER A 108 -21.33 -13.73 12.08
C SER A 108 -20.38 -14.04 10.92
N THR A 109 -20.43 -15.28 10.41
CA THR A 109 -19.75 -15.65 9.17
C THR A 109 -20.34 -14.92 7.96
N GLY A 110 -19.52 -14.66 6.94
CA GLY A 110 -19.86 -13.94 5.73
C GLY A 110 -19.22 -12.55 5.65
N ALA A 111 -19.69 -11.75 4.70
CA ALA A 111 -19.29 -10.35 4.56
C ALA A 111 -20.07 -9.44 5.52
N ILE A 112 -19.36 -8.57 6.23
CA ILE A 112 -19.89 -7.61 7.19
C ILE A 112 -19.34 -6.23 6.87
N GLU A 113 -20.22 -5.24 6.79
CA GLU A 113 -19.88 -3.82 6.71
C GLU A 113 -19.92 -3.20 8.11
N LEU A 114 -18.78 -2.72 8.62
CA LEU A 114 -18.76 -1.86 9.81
C LEU A 114 -18.78 -0.38 9.42
N THR A 115 -19.66 0.36 10.07
CA THR A 115 -19.72 1.83 10.00
C THR A 115 -19.65 2.44 11.39
N LEU A 116 -19.27 3.72 11.46
CA LEU A 116 -18.90 4.42 12.69
C LEU A 116 -19.61 5.77 12.77
N ASP A 117 -20.21 6.07 13.93
CA ASP A 117 -20.59 7.43 14.30
C ASP A 117 -20.04 7.82 15.68
N MET A 118 -19.97 9.12 15.93
CA MET A 118 -19.77 9.67 17.28
C MET A 118 -20.84 10.70 17.58
N THR A 119 -21.22 10.80 18.85
CA THR A 119 -21.98 11.91 19.41
C THR A 119 -21.04 12.72 20.32
N THR A 120 -20.81 13.99 19.97
CA THR A 120 -19.94 14.91 20.74
C THR A 120 -20.56 15.27 22.10
N PRO A 121 -19.79 15.83 23.05
CA PRO A 121 -20.34 16.34 24.31
C PRO A 121 -21.49 17.34 24.15
N ASP A 122 -21.47 18.13 23.06
CA ASP A 122 -22.53 19.09 22.71
C ASP A 122 -23.77 18.45 22.04
N GLY A 123 -23.79 17.11 21.92
CA GLY A 123 -24.91 16.34 21.35
C GLY A 123 -24.94 16.25 19.83
N VAL A 124 -23.95 16.81 19.12
CA VAL A 124 -23.87 16.72 17.65
C VAL A 124 -23.41 15.32 17.25
N THR A 125 -24.15 14.67 16.36
CA THR A 125 -23.77 13.35 15.83
C THR A 125 -23.10 13.50 14.47
N ILE A 126 -21.91 12.90 14.34
CA ILE A 126 -21.03 12.97 13.17
C ILE A 126 -20.69 11.54 12.74
N LYS A 127 -20.86 11.22 11.46
CA LYS A 127 -20.46 9.92 10.89
C LYS A 127 -19.02 9.94 10.41
N SER A 128 -18.38 8.77 10.43
CA SER A 128 -17.13 8.56 9.71
C SER A 128 -17.37 8.53 8.20
N GLU A 129 -16.34 8.90 7.43
CA GLU A 129 -16.23 8.60 6.00
C GLU A 129 -15.59 7.23 5.75
N GLN A 130 -15.07 6.57 6.78
CA GLN A 130 -14.45 5.26 6.69
C GLN A 130 -15.49 4.15 6.89
N THR A 131 -15.45 3.16 5.99
CA THR A 131 -16.17 1.89 6.11
C THR A 131 -15.15 0.77 6.23
N ILE A 132 -15.41 -0.21 7.10
CA ILE A 132 -14.61 -1.44 7.17
C ILE A 132 -15.41 -2.59 6.58
N ILE A 133 -14.83 -3.32 5.64
CA ILE A 133 -15.38 -4.57 5.14
C ILE A 133 -14.63 -5.72 5.80
N ILE A 134 -15.34 -6.55 6.53
CA ILE A 134 -14.83 -7.78 7.16
C ILE A 134 -15.42 -8.96 6.39
N TYR A 135 -14.61 -9.98 6.09
CA TYR A 135 -15.11 -11.28 5.66
C TYR A 135 -14.70 -12.33 6.68
N VAL A 136 -15.64 -12.79 7.51
CA VAL A 136 -15.41 -13.90 8.46
C VAL A 136 -15.73 -15.21 7.75
N PRO A 137 -14.78 -16.15 7.61
CA PRO A 137 -14.98 -17.34 6.78
C PRO A 137 -15.89 -18.38 7.43
N GLU A 138 -16.67 -19.08 6.60
CA GLU A 138 -17.48 -20.24 7.02
C GLU A 138 -16.67 -21.55 7.15
N ARG A 139 -15.50 -21.62 6.49
CA ARG A 139 -14.69 -22.83 6.46
C ARG A 139 -13.69 -22.88 7.60
N GLU A 140 -13.59 -24.04 8.24
CA GLU A 140 -12.51 -24.33 9.17
C GLU A 140 -11.15 -24.32 8.45
N GLY A 141 -10.35 -23.28 8.69
CA GLY A 141 -8.98 -23.17 8.19
C GLY A 141 -8.62 -21.75 7.74
N ASP A 142 -9.60 -21.04 7.18
CA ASP A 142 -9.46 -19.67 6.71
C ASP A 142 -9.42 -18.67 7.90
N ARG A 143 -8.83 -17.48 7.72
CA ARG A 143 -8.90 -16.35 8.67
C ARG A 143 -9.70 -15.18 8.09
N PRO A 144 -10.16 -14.22 8.92
CA PRO A 144 -10.91 -13.09 8.40
C PRO A 144 -10.05 -12.12 7.58
N LEU A 145 -10.59 -11.65 6.46
CA LEU A 145 -10.09 -10.47 5.75
C LEU A 145 -10.69 -9.23 6.39
N VAL A 146 -9.89 -8.18 6.62
CA VAL A 146 -10.37 -6.87 7.07
C VAL A 146 -9.80 -5.79 6.16
N VAL A 147 -10.68 -4.97 5.59
CA VAL A 147 -10.36 -3.94 4.60
C VAL A 147 -10.99 -2.61 5.01
N ARG A 148 -10.22 -1.52 5.01
CA ARG A 148 -10.70 -0.16 5.18
C ARG A 148 -10.89 0.50 3.82
N THR A 149 -12.02 1.17 3.62
CA THR A 149 -12.30 2.00 2.44
C THR A 149 -12.70 3.40 2.86
N THR A 150 -12.56 4.36 1.95
CA THR A 150 -13.04 5.74 2.10
C THR A 150 -13.47 6.23 0.71
N PRO A 151 -14.60 6.96 0.56
CA PRO A 151 -15.06 7.44 -0.74
C PRO A 151 -13.98 8.22 -1.50
N GLY A 152 -13.56 7.70 -2.66
CA GLY A 152 -12.50 8.31 -3.49
C GLY A 152 -11.07 8.13 -2.97
N GLY A 153 -10.87 7.45 -1.84
CA GLY A 153 -9.57 7.08 -1.28
C GLY A 153 -9.10 5.70 -1.74
N ALA A 154 -7.86 5.35 -1.38
CA ALA A 154 -7.33 4.01 -1.59
C ALA A 154 -8.00 3.00 -0.64
N THR A 155 -8.13 1.76 -1.10
CA THR A 155 -8.53 0.62 -0.28
C THR A 155 -7.31 0.10 0.46
N GLU A 156 -7.40 -0.06 1.79
CA GLU A 156 -6.30 -0.51 2.63
C GLU A 156 -6.64 -1.83 3.32
N ILE A 157 -5.75 -2.81 3.26
CA ILE A 157 -5.93 -4.08 3.97
C ILE A 157 -5.40 -3.90 5.41
N LEU A 158 -6.27 -4.08 6.40
CA LEU A 158 -5.91 -3.98 7.83
C LEU A 158 -5.56 -5.35 8.43
N GLN A 159 -6.14 -6.42 7.88
CA GLN A 159 -5.84 -7.80 8.24
C GLN A 159 -6.01 -8.67 6.99
N GLU A 160 -4.97 -9.41 6.62
CA GLU A 160 -5.06 -10.37 5.53
C GLU A 160 -5.75 -11.67 6.01
N PRO A 161 -6.59 -12.33 5.18
CA PRO A 161 -7.23 -13.61 5.51
C PRO A 161 -6.23 -14.78 5.52
N ARG A 162 -4.97 -14.49 5.25
CA ARG A 162 -3.80 -15.34 5.40
C ARG A 162 -2.79 -14.52 6.17
N ASP A 163 -2.36 -15.04 7.30
CA ASP A 163 -1.09 -14.60 7.87
C ASP A 163 0.00 -15.28 7.04
N ASP A 164 1.01 -14.49 6.66
CA ASP A 164 2.18 -14.87 5.86
C ASP A 164 1.93 -15.53 4.49
N GLY A 165 3.00 -15.61 3.68
CA GLY A 165 3.06 -16.64 2.64
C GLY A 165 2.92 -18.01 3.28
N VAL A 166 2.65 -19.06 2.49
CA VAL A 166 2.38 -20.37 3.10
C VAL A 166 3.57 -20.75 4.00
N GLY A 167 3.30 -21.11 5.26
CA GLY A 167 4.31 -21.14 6.30
C GLY A 167 3.95 -22.00 7.51
N MET A 168 4.96 -22.32 8.32
CA MET A 168 4.82 -22.94 9.64
C MET A 168 5.73 -22.22 10.64
N GLY A 169 5.15 -21.34 11.44
CA GLY A 169 5.89 -20.56 12.44
C GLY A 169 6.74 -19.47 11.79
N PRO A 170 8.04 -19.33 12.13
CA PRO A 170 8.89 -18.29 11.55
C PRO A 170 9.26 -18.55 10.08
N LEU A 171 9.04 -19.77 9.56
CA LEU A 171 9.34 -20.16 8.19
C LEU A 171 8.12 -19.97 7.27
N SER A 172 8.23 -19.08 6.27
CA SER A 172 7.23 -18.86 5.21
C SER A 172 7.87 -18.86 3.81
N LEU A 173 7.05 -19.09 2.77
CA LEU A 173 7.33 -18.76 1.38
C LEU A 173 6.36 -17.66 0.92
N ASP A 174 6.83 -16.41 0.92
CA ASP A 174 6.01 -15.21 0.66
C ASP A 174 5.82 -14.92 -0.84
N THR A 175 6.80 -15.20 -1.70
CA THR A 175 6.74 -14.82 -3.13
C THR A 175 7.54 -15.78 -4.02
N ILE A 176 7.05 -15.99 -5.25
CA ILE A 176 7.70 -16.78 -6.30
C ILE A 176 7.75 -15.96 -7.59
N ASP A 177 8.90 -15.35 -7.87
CA ASP A 177 9.15 -14.51 -9.05
C ASP A 177 10.01 -15.21 -10.11
N TYR A 178 10.36 -14.50 -11.19
CA TYR A 178 11.26 -14.96 -12.25
C TYR A 178 12.29 -13.88 -12.62
N ASP A 179 13.53 -14.27 -12.90
CA ASP A 179 14.59 -13.36 -13.33
C ASP A 179 14.66 -13.14 -14.86
N GLU A 180 15.59 -12.30 -15.32
CA GLU A 180 15.87 -12.04 -16.74
C GLU A 180 16.37 -13.25 -17.54
N GLN A 181 16.62 -14.40 -16.90
CA GLN A 181 17.03 -15.66 -17.55
C GLN A 181 15.91 -16.72 -17.45
N GLY A 182 14.83 -16.42 -16.72
CA GLY A 182 13.69 -17.30 -16.50
C GLY A 182 13.91 -18.30 -15.37
N ALA A 183 14.97 -18.15 -14.57
CA ALA A 183 15.09 -18.88 -13.31
C ALA A 183 14.05 -18.36 -12.32
N VAL A 184 13.58 -19.26 -11.46
CA VAL A 184 12.58 -18.98 -10.43
C VAL A 184 13.27 -18.38 -9.21
N ILE A 185 12.66 -17.37 -8.62
CA ILE A 185 13.15 -16.69 -7.42
C ILE A 185 12.15 -16.94 -6.29
N PHE A 186 12.55 -17.73 -5.31
CA PHE A 186 11.80 -18.00 -4.10
C PHE A 186 12.22 -17.01 -3.02
N SER A 187 11.26 -16.35 -2.37
CA SER A 187 11.51 -15.42 -1.26
C SER A 187 10.52 -15.66 -0.12
N GLY A 188 10.95 -15.45 1.12
CA GLY A 188 10.09 -15.62 2.30
C GLY A 188 10.80 -15.26 3.61
N LYS A 189 10.25 -15.74 4.73
CA LYS A 189 10.80 -15.53 6.08
C LYS A 189 11.27 -16.83 6.72
N ALA A 190 12.18 -16.71 7.67
CA ALA A 190 12.71 -17.77 8.53
C ALA A 190 13.30 -17.13 9.80
N GLU A 191 13.68 -17.93 10.79
CA GLU A 191 14.50 -17.44 11.90
C GLU A 191 15.81 -16.82 11.39
N LYS A 192 16.19 -15.70 11.99
CA LYS A 192 17.39 -14.92 11.65
C LYS A 192 18.65 -15.78 11.67
N GLY A 193 19.44 -15.74 10.59
CA GLY A 193 20.67 -16.52 10.47
C GLY A 193 20.48 -18.04 10.31
N ARG A 194 19.25 -18.56 10.17
CA ARG A 194 19.02 -19.99 9.90
C ARG A 194 19.19 -20.35 8.43
N VAL A 195 19.58 -21.60 8.19
CA VAL A 195 19.62 -22.19 6.86
C VAL A 195 18.22 -22.63 6.46
N VAL A 196 17.82 -22.26 5.25
CA VAL A 196 16.59 -22.68 4.59
C VAL A 196 16.95 -23.52 3.37
N GLN A 197 16.42 -24.73 3.29
CA GLN A 197 16.59 -25.66 2.17
C GLN A 197 15.30 -25.77 1.37
N LEU A 198 15.41 -25.83 0.04
CA LEU A 198 14.31 -26.02 -0.88
C LEU A 198 14.47 -27.33 -1.64
N PHE A 199 13.39 -28.10 -1.71
CA PHE A 199 13.24 -29.31 -2.51
C PHE A 199 12.04 -29.15 -3.45
N ALA A 200 12.04 -29.85 -4.58
CA ALA A 200 10.91 -29.95 -5.50
C ALA A 200 10.73 -31.42 -5.91
N ASN A 201 9.53 -31.98 -5.71
CA ASN A 201 9.24 -33.42 -5.87
C ASN A 201 10.25 -34.31 -5.11
N GLY A 202 10.68 -33.88 -3.91
CA GLY A 202 11.69 -34.55 -3.10
C GLY A 202 13.15 -34.40 -3.58
N LEU A 203 13.40 -33.76 -4.73
CA LEU A 203 14.76 -33.48 -5.21
C LEU A 203 15.26 -32.15 -4.64
N PHE A 204 16.51 -32.11 -4.17
CA PHE A 204 17.12 -30.88 -3.65
C PHE A 204 17.32 -29.85 -4.76
N VAL A 205 16.77 -28.65 -4.55
CA VAL A 205 16.85 -27.51 -5.50
C VAL A 205 17.97 -26.57 -5.09
N GLY A 206 18.11 -26.28 -3.79
CA GLY A 206 19.12 -25.36 -3.28
C GLY A 206 18.92 -25.02 -1.80
N GLN A 207 19.81 -24.20 -1.26
CA GLN A 207 19.70 -23.68 0.10
C GLN A 207 20.22 -22.25 0.18
N THR A 208 19.76 -21.52 1.19
CA THR A 208 20.14 -20.14 1.49
C THR A 208 20.16 -19.92 3.00
N THR A 209 20.59 -18.74 3.46
CA THR A 209 20.56 -18.36 4.88
C THR A 209 19.73 -17.10 5.04
N ALA A 210 18.86 -17.06 6.05
CA ALA A 210 18.05 -15.89 6.35
C ALA A 210 18.89 -14.76 6.96
N ASP A 211 18.59 -13.52 6.57
CA ASP A 211 19.29 -12.32 7.01
C ASP A 211 18.95 -11.90 8.46
N GLU A 212 19.51 -10.78 8.91
CA GLU A 212 19.23 -10.21 10.25
C GLU A 212 17.78 -9.69 10.40
N GLY A 213 17.06 -9.51 9.29
CA GLY A 213 15.62 -9.25 9.25
C GLY A 213 14.77 -10.53 9.27
N GLY A 214 15.38 -11.71 9.15
CA GLY A 214 14.70 -12.99 9.01
C GLY A 214 14.21 -13.27 7.60
N ARG A 215 14.64 -12.51 6.58
CA ARG A 215 14.25 -12.71 5.18
C ARG A 215 15.22 -13.63 4.49
N TRP A 216 14.73 -14.46 3.58
CA TRP A 216 15.57 -15.31 2.74
C TRP A 216 15.16 -15.21 1.26
N ARG A 217 16.13 -15.49 0.39
CA ARG A 217 15.95 -15.53 -1.07
C ARG A 217 16.80 -16.64 -1.68
N LEU A 218 16.25 -17.37 -2.64
CA LEU A 218 16.91 -18.44 -3.38
C LEU A 218 16.49 -18.39 -4.86
N THR A 219 17.45 -18.42 -5.78
CA THR A 219 17.19 -18.48 -7.23
C THR A 219 17.55 -19.86 -7.78
N ALA A 220 16.68 -20.47 -8.60
CA ALA A 220 16.90 -21.79 -9.18
C ALA A 220 16.22 -21.99 -10.56
N THR A 221 16.83 -22.80 -11.43
CA THR A 221 16.33 -23.06 -12.79
C THR A 221 15.42 -24.30 -12.84
N MET A 222 14.21 -24.17 -13.43
CA MET A 222 13.06 -25.11 -13.44
C MET A 222 13.30 -26.64 -13.69
N PRO A 223 12.87 -27.27 -14.82
CA PRO A 223 12.13 -26.80 -16.03
C PRO A 223 10.65 -26.39 -15.81
N PRO A 224 9.79 -26.26 -16.86
CA PRO A 224 8.34 -26.11 -16.69
C PRO A 224 7.67 -27.39 -16.18
N GLY A 225 6.55 -27.26 -15.46
CA GLY A 225 5.77 -28.39 -14.94
C GLY A 225 5.18 -28.14 -13.55
N VAL A 226 4.50 -29.16 -13.02
CA VAL A 226 3.92 -29.17 -11.68
C VAL A 226 4.90 -29.83 -10.69
N TYR A 227 5.07 -29.19 -9.53
CA TYR A 227 6.00 -29.56 -8.48
C TYR A 227 5.32 -29.53 -7.11
N THR A 228 5.67 -30.45 -6.23
CA THR A 228 5.50 -30.28 -4.78
C THR A 228 6.80 -29.70 -4.22
N LEU A 229 6.79 -28.44 -3.81
CA LEU A 229 7.89 -27.81 -3.11
C LEU A 229 7.89 -28.27 -1.65
N HIS A 230 9.07 -28.58 -1.11
CA HIS A 230 9.26 -28.66 0.34
C HIS A 230 10.30 -27.64 0.77
N VAL A 231 9.93 -26.74 1.68
CA VAL A 231 10.86 -25.75 2.28
C VAL A 231 11.16 -26.20 3.71
N ILE A 232 12.42 -26.22 4.12
CA ILE A 232 12.85 -26.73 5.44
C ILE A 232 13.81 -25.75 6.10
N GLN A 233 13.51 -25.30 7.31
CA GLN A 233 14.44 -24.54 8.16
C GLN A 233 15.22 -25.51 9.06
N LEU A 234 16.53 -25.30 9.16
CA LEU A 234 17.41 -26.05 10.04
C LEU A 234 17.81 -25.26 11.30
N ASP A 235 18.03 -25.96 12.41
CA ASP A 235 18.62 -25.41 13.64
C ASP A 235 20.15 -25.25 13.57
N GLU A 236 20.78 -24.85 14.67
CA GLU A 236 22.24 -24.70 14.82
C GLU A 236 23.04 -25.98 14.55
N ASN A 237 22.38 -27.13 14.66
CA ASN A 237 22.95 -28.46 14.53
C ASN A 237 22.60 -29.10 13.18
N GLY A 238 21.95 -28.37 12.27
CA GLY A 238 21.50 -28.87 10.97
C GLY A 238 20.26 -29.77 11.01
N LYS A 239 19.48 -29.76 12.11
CA LYS A 239 18.24 -30.53 12.24
C LYS A 239 17.04 -29.75 11.71
N PRO A 240 16.11 -30.37 10.96
CA PRO A 240 14.83 -29.75 10.61
C PRO A 240 14.05 -29.33 11.86
N VAL A 241 13.66 -28.05 11.92
CA VAL A 241 12.80 -27.49 12.98
C VAL A 241 11.45 -27.01 12.46
N TYR A 242 11.44 -26.45 11.25
CA TYR A 242 10.21 -26.10 10.54
C TYR A 242 10.28 -26.66 9.12
N ALA A 243 9.14 -27.07 8.60
CA ALA A 243 8.99 -27.58 7.25
C ALA A 243 7.69 -27.06 6.65
N LEU A 244 7.58 -27.09 5.33
CA LEU A 244 6.47 -26.57 4.56
C LEU A 244 6.35 -27.41 3.29
N GLU A 245 5.13 -27.73 2.85
CA GLU A 245 4.88 -28.53 1.64
C GLU A 245 3.78 -27.89 0.78
N LEU A 246 4.08 -27.56 -0.48
CA LEU A 246 3.25 -26.74 -1.36
C LEU A 246 3.15 -27.30 -2.77
N PRO A 247 1.98 -27.28 -3.44
CA PRO A 247 1.92 -27.39 -4.89
C PRO A 247 2.39 -26.07 -5.55
N PHE A 248 3.20 -26.18 -6.60
CA PHE A 248 3.69 -25.08 -7.44
C PHE A 248 3.67 -25.50 -8.91
N GLU A 249 3.18 -24.63 -9.80
CA GLU A 249 3.22 -24.84 -11.24
C GLU A 249 4.09 -23.78 -11.91
N ARG A 250 5.15 -24.23 -12.60
CA ARG A 250 5.94 -23.38 -13.49
C ARG A 250 5.38 -23.50 -14.91
N ALA A 251 4.43 -22.64 -15.23
CA ALA A 251 3.88 -22.50 -16.59
C ALA A 251 4.98 -22.24 -17.63
N ASN A 252 4.87 -22.82 -18.83
CA ASN A 252 5.85 -22.58 -19.88
C ASN A 252 5.73 -21.13 -20.41
N LEU A 253 6.81 -20.60 -20.97
CA LEU A 253 6.78 -19.32 -21.70
C LEU A 253 6.20 -19.51 -23.11
N ASP A 254 6.29 -20.72 -23.67
CA ASP A 254 5.72 -21.03 -24.99
C ASP A 254 4.18 -21.10 -24.98
N ASP A 255 3.57 -21.36 -23.81
CA ASP A 255 2.10 -21.42 -23.63
C ASP A 255 1.44 -20.03 -23.75
N ILE A 256 2.25 -18.96 -23.76
CA ILE A 256 1.79 -17.60 -24.07
C ILE A 256 1.63 -17.48 -25.59
N ASP A 257 0.45 -17.88 -26.05
CA ASP A 257 0.04 -17.91 -27.46
C ASP A 257 -0.29 -16.49 -27.96
N LEU A 258 0.71 -15.86 -28.60
CA LEU A 258 0.57 -14.57 -29.26
C LEU A 258 0.04 -14.77 -30.69
N ARG A 259 -1.20 -14.31 -30.95
CA ARG A 259 -1.86 -14.41 -32.26
C ARG A 259 -2.32 -13.04 -32.74
N ASP A 260 -1.93 -12.68 -33.95
CA ASP A 260 -2.36 -11.44 -34.62
C ASP A 260 -2.27 -10.18 -33.74
N GLY A 261 -1.13 -10.02 -33.04
CA GLY A 261 -0.91 -8.88 -32.12
C GLY A 261 -1.79 -8.90 -30.87
N ARG A 262 -2.30 -10.05 -30.45
CA ARG A 262 -3.12 -10.22 -29.23
C ARG A 262 -2.71 -11.45 -28.43
N VAL A 263 -3.06 -11.46 -27.15
CA VAL A 263 -2.86 -12.57 -26.22
C VAL A 263 -4.14 -12.86 -25.45
N VAL A 264 -4.41 -14.12 -25.13
CA VAL A 264 -5.44 -14.50 -24.16
C VAL A 264 -4.76 -14.86 -22.85
N VAL A 265 -4.98 -14.07 -21.80
CA VAL A 265 -4.38 -14.26 -20.48
C VAL A 265 -4.74 -15.65 -19.95
N GLN A 266 -3.74 -16.47 -19.64
CA GLN A 266 -3.91 -17.77 -18.97
C GLN A 266 -3.52 -17.67 -17.48
N PRO A 267 -3.94 -18.63 -16.62
CA PRO A 267 -3.42 -18.74 -15.27
C PRO A 267 -1.88 -18.71 -15.24
N GLY A 268 -1.31 -17.94 -14.31
CA GLY A 268 0.15 -17.76 -14.20
C GLY A 268 0.78 -16.84 -15.26
N ASN A 269 -0.01 -16.17 -16.11
CA ASN A 269 0.48 -15.06 -16.93
C ASN A 269 0.59 -13.77 -16.09
N SER A 270 1.51 -12.90 -16.48
CA SER A 270 1.61 -11.52 -16.01
C SER A 270 1.94 -10.61 -17.20
N LEU A 271 1.65 -9.31 -17.13
CA LEU A 271 1.98 -8.37 -18.21
C LEU A 271 3.48 -8.40 -18.55
N TRP A 272 4.34 -8.57 -17.53
CA TRP A 272 5.78 -8.75 -17.70
C TRP A 272 6.15 -10.01 -18.49
N ARG A 273 5.51 -11.17 -18.22
CA ARG A 273 5.74 -12.41 -18.98
C ARG A 273 5.25 -12.28 -20.43
N ILE A 274 4.11 -11.62 -20.65
CA ILE A 274 3.54 -11.38 -21.98
C ILE A 274 4.47 -10.45 -22.78
N ALA A 275 4.85 -9.30 -22.21
CA ALA A 275 5.78 -8.35 -22.83
C ALA A 275 7.13 -8.99 -23.12
N ARG A 276 7.64 -9.83 -22.22
CA ARG A 276 8.87 -10.57 -22.47
C ARG A 276 8.72 -11.59 -23.61
N ARG A 277 7.58 -12.26 -23.73
CA ARG A 277 7.30 -13.19 -24.84
C ARG A 277 7.16 -12.48 -26.19
N ALA A 278 6.61 -11.26 -26.18
CA ALA A 278 6.33 -10.45 -27.36
C ALA A 278 7.54 -9.64 -27.86
N TYR A 279 8.31 -9.06 -26.92
CA TYR A 279 9.33 -8.05 -27.20
C TYR A 279 10.74 -8.46 -26.74
N GLY A 280 10.87 -9.62 -26.08
CA GLY A 280 12.12 -10.08 -25.48
C GLY A 280 12.48 -9.39 -24.15
N ARG A 281 11.81 -8.29 -23.79
CA ARG A 281 12.08 -7.51 -22.56
C ARG A 281 10.82 -7.36 -21.72
N GLY A 282 10.85 -7.86 -20.48
CA GLY A 282 9.69 -7.80 -19.58
C GLY A 282 9.32 -6.38 -19.14
N ILE A 283 10.30 -5.46 -19.07
CA ILE A 283 10.06 -4.04 -18.73
C ILE A 283 9.15 -3.31 -19.72
N GLN A 284 8.97 -3.82 -20.95
CA GLN A 284 8.07 -3.24 -21.94
C GLN A 284 6.60 -3.62 -21.71
N TYR A 285 6.26 -4.14 -20.52
CA TYR A 285 4.87 -4.34 -20.09
C TYR A 285 4.06 -3.05 -20.05
N THR A 286 4.70 -1.90 -19.89
CA THR A 286 4.05 -0.58 -19.98
C THR A 286 3.40 -0.35 -21.35
N VAL A 287 4.00 -0.84 -22.44
CA VAL A 287 3.43 -0.74 -23.81
C VAL A 287 2.12 -1.53 -23.91
N ILE A 288 2.05 -2.70 -23.28
CA ILE A 288 0.84 -3.53 -23.23
C ILE A 288 -0.19 -2.88 -22.30
N TYR A 289 0.25 -2.35 -21.16
CA TYR A 289 -0.63 -1.64 -20.23
C TYR A 289 -1.28 -0.41 -20.88
N GLU A 290 -0.50 0.44 -21.54
CA GLU A 290 -0.98 1.65 -22.23
C GLU A 290 -1.97 1.31 -23.35
N ALA A 291 -1.71 0.26 -24.13
CA ALA A 291 -2.60 -0.21 -25.20
C ALA A 291 -3.93 -0.82 -24.69
N ASN A 292 -4.02 -1.19 -23.41
CA ASN A 292 -5.20 -1.82 -22.80
C ASN A 292 -5.65 -1.12 -21.52
N ALA A 293 -5.32 0.17 -21.35
CA ALA A 293 -5.58 0.93 -20.12
C ALA A 293 -7.09 1.12 -19.82
N ASP A 294 -7.95 0.85 -20.80
CA ASP A 294 -9.41 0.78 -20.65
C ASP A 294 -9.88 -0.53 -19.97
N GLN A 295 -9.11 -1.61 -20.14
CA GLN A 295 -9.38 -2.95 -19.58
C GLN A 295 -8.58 -3.25 -18.31
N ILE A 296 -7.39 -2.66 -18.16
CA ILE A 296 -6.46 -2.93 -17.05
C ILE A 296 -6.51 -1.77 -16.05
N ARG A 297 -7.30 -1.94 -14.99
CA ARG A 297 -7.39 -0.96 -13.88
C ARG A 297 -6.19 -1.01 -12.93
N ASP A 298 -5.55 -2.17 -12.85
CA ASP A 298 -4.40 -2.47 -12.00
C ASP A 298 -3.45 -3.35 -12.82
N PRO A 299 -2.20 -2.92 -13.11
CA PRO A 299 -1.26 -3.68 -13.91
C PRO A 299 -0.78 -4.99 -13.25
N ASP A 300 -0.87 -5.10 -11.92
CA ASP A 300 -0.47 -6.29 -11.17
C ASP A 300 -1.60 -7.34 -11.07
N LEU A 301 -2.83 -6.96 -11.43
CA LEU A 301 -4.03 -7.81 -11.32
C LEU A 301 -4.73 -8.04 -12.66
N ILE A 302 -4.19 -8.98 -13.43
CA ILE A 302 -4.81 -9.48 -14.68
C ILE A 302 -5.46 -10.86 -14.47
N TYR A 303 -6.60 -11.07 -15.11
CA TYR A 303 -7.45 -12.24 -14.91
C TYR A 303 -7.43 -13.20 -16.12
N PRO A 304 -7.45 -14.53 -15.89
CA PRO A 304 -7.56 -15.50 -16.98
C PRO A 304 -8.79 -15.26 -17.87
N GLY A 305 -8.60 -15.39 -19.19
CA GLY A 305 -9.63 -15.15 -20.19
C GLY A 305 -9.73 -13.70 -20.69
N GLN A 306 -9.04 -12.73 -20.07
CA GLN A 306 -8.88 -11.40 -20.65
C GLN A 306 -8.10 -11.49 -21.98
N ILE A 307 -8.42 -10.61 -22.92
CA ILE A 307 -7.73 -10.52 -24.22
C ILE A 307 -7.06 -9.16 -24.30
N PHE A 308 -5.74 -9.14 -24.37
CA PHE A 308 -4.99 -7.90 -24.49
C PHE A 308 -4.41 -7.72 -25.89
N GLU A 309 -4.45 -6.50 -26.39
CA GLU A 309 -3.66 -6.06 -27.53
C GLU A 309 -2.19 -5.99 -27.12
N VAL A 310 -1.32 -6.46 -28.01
CA VAL A 310 0.12 -6.52 -27.85
C VAL A 310 0.69 -5.80 -29.07
N PRO A 311 0.81 -4.46 -29.02
CA PRO A 311 1.33 -3.67 -30.13
C PRO A 311 2.69 -4.21 -30.60
N PRO A 312 3.07 -4.11 -31.88
CA PRO A 312 4.43 -4.45 -32.29
C PRO A 312 5.44 -3.59 -31.50
N ALA A 313 6.58 -4.17 -31.14
CA ALA A 313 7.65 -3.39 -30.51
C ALA A 313 8.05 -2.25 -31.44
N GLU A 314 8.09 -1.01 -30.93
CA GLU A 314 8.58 0.11 -31.71
C GLU A 314 10.05 -0.13 -32.07
N SER A 315 10.32 -0.29 -33.37
CA SER A 315 11.66 -0.32 -33.94
C SER A 315 12.23 1.08 -33.83
N GLY A 316 12.99 1.33 -32.76
CA GLY A 316 13.82 2.52 -32.60
C GLY A 316 15.00 2.50 -33.58
N ASP A 317 14.70 2.63 -34.87
CA ASP A 317 15.68 2.70 -35.94
C ASP A 317 16.10 4.15 -36.21
N GLU A 318 17.40 4.36 -36.33
CA GLU A 318 18.05 5.46 -37.08
C GLU A 318 17.72 6.93 -36.68
N GLN A 319 18.20 7.37 -35.52
CA GLN A 319 18.50 8.79 -35.25
C GLN A 319 19.90 9.01 -34.65
N ASP A 320 20.94 8.47 -35.32
CA ASP A 320 22.36 8.74 -34.99
C ASP A 320 23.26 8.79 -36.25
N ALA A 321 22.67 9.14 -37.40
CA ALA A 321 23.35 9.12 -38.71
C ALA A 321 23.27 10.46 -39.48
N GLU A 322 23.11 11.60 -38.80
CA GLU A 322 23.15 12.92 -39.46
C GLU A 322 23.74 14.05 -38.60
N ASN A 323 24.77 13.74 -37.79
CA ASN A 323 25.53 14.78 -37.08
C ASN A 323 27.02 14.39 -36.83
N GLN A 324 27.76 14.17 -37.93
CA GLN A 324 29.23 14.16 -37.98
C GLN A 324 29.71 14.93 -39.22
#